data_AF-A0AAD9CVS1-F1
#
_entry.id   AF-A0AAD9CVS1-F1
#
_cell.length_a   1.000
_cell.length_b   1.000
_cell.length_c   1.000
_cell.angle_alpha   90.00
_cell.angle_beta   90.00
_cell.angle_gamma   90.00
#
_symmetry.space_group_name_H-M   'P 1'
#
loop_
_entity.id
_entity.type
_entity.pdbx_description
1 polymer ?
#
loop_
_entity_poly.entity_id
_entity_poly.type
_entity_poly.pdbx_seq_one_letter_code
_entity_poly.pdbx_strand_id
1 'polypeptide(L)'
;MPHLTDLVKNHRGPFHTLEFFPPRTEAGFVNLLDRIQRLASGPLPPPLAISVTWGAGGSTADRTMELAEEASKLGLDVILHLTCTNMPKEKVDSALKRARDLGIQNVLALRGDPPRSEEYSTTLDPEPDFFQHADDLVRYIRKEYNDWFCIGVAGYPTPHVDSESPEMDLHWLKQKCDAGADFIITQLFYDVQGFEQWVRSCRDFGITQTIIPGMMPIQSFSSFRRLVNLTKCPVPDNILRDLEPIKSDDAAVKRYGAQLATAMVSRLIANNVVPGVHFCTLNLEKSVRTILENLGWPSVQQRNAHPSPVSRHNRLIEEDADVKLASSPPKNPILSISPSEASQLAQWGLASHALPPAPKKGFGNVGGGSGTPQGMTGEDSWDEYPNGRFTDVRSPAYGEIDGWGSGLKITAAQALKEWGTPHNYSDISGLFTRYLHSDPSTPTTPFCDLPLSPETATILSHLLALNELQYWTVGSQPAVDAVKSEDPVHGWGPRGGYVFQKAFVEFFVRKDEMEKIQARLAERKDADISFYASNKQGDFRTNTGEEAVNAVTWGVFPGQEIVQSTIIEATSFLAWKEEAFDIWTEWSLLYPRLSPARKLLEEIAGECWLVSLIHHDYKDTDGLWNFLLHSK
;
A
#
# COMPACT_ATOMS: atom_id res chain seq x y z
N MET A 1 22.31 16.52 10.48
CA MET A 1 20.98 17.00 10.88
C MET A 1 21.08 17.54 12.31
N PRO A 2 20.31 18.55 12.74
CA PRO A 2 20.10 18.88 14.16
C PRO A 2 19.00 17.99 14.78
N HIS A 3 18.83 18.10 16.11
CA HIS A 3 17.74 17.48 16.85
C HIS A 3 16.37 18.09 16.49
N LEU A 4 15.34 17.25 16.37
CA LEU A 4 13.98 17.68 16.05
C LEU A 4 13.41 18.63 17.10
N THR A 5 13.72 18.44 18.38
CA THR A 5 13.27 19.34 19.46
C THR A 5 13.87 20.75 19.33
N ASP A 6 15.13 20.87 18.90
CA ASP A 6 15.73 22.16 18.58
C ASP A 6 15.13 22.77 17.31
N LEU A 7 14.83 21.98 16.29
CA LEU A 7 14.10 22.45 15.10
C LEU A 7 12.73 23.01 15.49
N VAL A 8 11.95 22.29 16.28
CA VAL A 8 10.62 22.73 16.77
C VAL A 8 10.73 24.01 17.59
N LYS A 9 11.68 24.08 18.53
CA LYS A 9 11.90 25.24 19.41
C LYS A 9 12.31 26.50 18.66
N ASN A 10 13.04 26.35 17.56
CA ASN A 10 13.48 27.48 16.72
C ASN A 10 12.50 27.82 15.59
N HIS A 11 11.52 26.95 15.31
CA HIS A 11 10.50 27.20 14.28
C HIS A 11 9.57 28.36 14.67
N ARG A 12 9.16 29.16 13.68
CA ARG A 12 8.24 30.29 13.90
C ARG A 12 6.85 29.96 13.37
N GLY A 13 5.92 29.74 14.28
CA GLY A 13 4.56 29.32 13.95
C GLY A 13 4.45 27.80 13.74
N PRO A 14 3.30 27.32 13.24
CA PRO A 14 3.02 25.89 13.09
C PRO A 14 4.00 25.22 12.13
N PHE A 15 4.38 23.98 12.43
CA PHE A 15 5.16 23.12 11.54
C PHE A 15 4.41 21.85 11.16
N HIS A 16 4.90 21.14 10.16
CA HIS A 16 4.50 19.77 9.88
C HIS A 16 5.69 18.86 9.64
N THR A 17 5.50 17.56 9.81
CA THR A 17 6.39 16.49 9.36
C THR A 17 5.61 15.48 8.52
N LEU A 18 6.28 14.75 7.64
CA LEU A 18 5.63 13.85 6.66
C LEU A 18 6.16 12.42 6.79
N GLU A 19 5.29 11.43 6.93
CA GLU A 19 5.67 10.02 6.99
C GLU A 19 5.56 9.34 5.63
N PHE A 20 6.58 8.57 5.28
CA PHE A 20 6.64 7.75 4.07
C PHE A 20 7.10 6.33 4.40
N PHE A 21 6.63 5.35 3.63
CA PHE A 21 7.11 3.96 3.71
C PHE A 21 7.97 3.61 2.49
N PRO A 22 8.97 2.72 2.61
CA PRO A 22 9.77 2.28 1.47
C PRO A 22 8.89 1.57 0.42
N PRO A 23 8.84 2.04 -0.85
CA PRO A 23 8.08 1.37 -1.90
C PRO A 23 8.63 -0.01 -2.23
N ARG A 24 7.75 -0.91 -2.65
CA ARG A 24 8.12 -2.30 -3.00
C ARG A 24 8.83 -2.42 -4.35
N THR A 25 8.66 -1.45 -5.24
CA THR A 25 9.20 -1.47 -6.61
C THR A 25 10.21 -0.35 -6.82
N GLU A 26 11.19 -0.58 -7.69
CA GLU A 26 12.21 0.43 -8.01
C GLU A 26 11.59 1.67 -8.69
N ALA A 27 10.58 1.48 -9.55
CA ALA A 27 9.83 2.57 -10.14
C ALA A 27 9.05 3.39 -9.09
N GLY A 28 8.43 2.71 -8.12
CA GLY A 28 7.76 3.36 -7.00
C GLY A 28 8.75 4.14 -6.11
N PHE A 29 9.97 3.63 -5.92
CA PHE A 29 11.04 4.29 -5.16
C PHE A 29 11.47 5.61 -5.83
N VAL A 30 11.78 5.60 -7.13
CA VAL A 30 12.13 6.83 -7.88
C VAL A 30 10.99 7.85 -7.83
N ASN A 31 9.75 7.40 -8.06
CA ASN A 31 8.59 8.28 -8.02
C ASN A 31 8.27 8.81 -6.61
N LEU A 32 8.67 8.10 -5.55
CA LEU A 32 8.56 8.60 -4.18
C LEU A 32 9.55 9.74 -3.92
N LEU A 33 10.81 9.61 -4.35
CA LEU A 33 11.80 10.67 -4.17
C LEU A 33 11.38 11.97 -4.85
N ASP A 34 10.87 11.90 -6.09
CA ASP A 34 10.33 13.05 -6.80
C ASP A 34 9.10 13.66 -6.09
N ARG A 35 8.27 12.82 -5.45
CA ARG A 35 7.10 13.24 -4.67
C ARG A 35 7.49 13.93 -3.36
N ILE A 36 8.47 13.37 -2.64
CA ILE A 36 9.10 13.98 -1.47
C ILE A 36 9.70 15.35 -1.85
N GLN A 37 10.41 15.43 -2.97
CA GLN A 37 10.99 16.69 -3.45
C GLN A 37 9.90 17.75 -3.73
N ARG A 38 8.76 17.37 -4.35
CA ARG A 38 7.64 18.28 -4.60
C ARG A 38 6.92 18.74 -3.34
N LEU A 39 6.79 17.87 -2.33
CA LEU A 39 6.20 18.22 -1.02
C LEU A 39 7.14 19.09 -0.19
N ALA A 40 8.45 18.96 -0.35
CA ALA A 40 9.47 19.75 0.33
C ALA A 40 9.94 21.00 -0.44
N SER A 41 9.29 21.33 -1.56
CA SER A 41 9.62 22.51 -2.38
C SER A 41 8.48 23.53 -2.39
N GLY A 42 8.84 24.81 -2.57
CA GLY A 42 7.86 25.87 -2.77
C GLY A 42 6.92 25.58 -3.95
N PRO A 43 5.65 26.01 -3.89
CA PRO A 43 5.11 27.06 -3.02
C PRO A 43 4.66 26.61 -1.63
N LEU A 44 4.69 25.30 -1.32
CA LEU A 44 4.31 24.79 0.00
C LEU A 44 5.33 25.22 1.07
N PRO A 45 4.92 25.35 2.35
CA PRO A 45 5.89 25.37 3.44
C PRO A 45 6.66 24.04 3.42
N PRO A 46 7.99 24.02 3.59
CA PRO A 46 8.75 22.77 3.67
C PRO A 46 8.43 22.03 4.97
N PRO A 47 8.50 20.69 4.99
CA PRO A 47 8.37 19.91 6.23
C PRO A 47 9.59 20.16 7.12
N LEU A 48 9.37 20.15 8.43
CA LEU A 48 10.44 20.30 9.42
C LEU A 48 11.38 19.08 9.44
N ALA A 49 10.82 17.91 9.14
CA ALA A 49 11.49 16.65 8.92
C ALA A 49 10.53 15.70 8.18
N ILE A 50 11.07 14.65 7.55
CA ILE A 50 10.27 13.49 7.12
C ILE A 50 10.54 12.31 8.05
N SER A 51 9.58 11.42 8.25
CA SER A 51 9.82 10.10 8.84
C SER A 51 9.80 9.01 7.77
N VAL A 52 10.60 7.97 8.01
CA VAL A 52 10.64 6.77 7.15
C VAL A 52 10.30 5.56 8.02
N THR A 53 9.26 4.83 7.64
CA THR A 53 8.78 3.68 8.41
C THR A 53 9.72 2.48 8.33
N TRP A 54 9.60 1.59 9.31
CA TRP A 54 10.43 0.40 9.50
C TRP A 54 9.51 -0.81 9.74
N GLY A 55 9.54 -1.78 8.83
CA GLY A 55 8.70 -2.98 8.91
C GLY A 55 9.05 -3.89 10.09
N ALA A 56 8.06 -4.60 10.62
CA ALA A 56 8.23 -5.51 11.76
C ALA A 56 9.38 -6.50 11.55
N GLY A 57 10.15 -6.78 12.62
CA GLY A 57 11.35 -7.63 12.58
C GLY A 57 12.53 -7.09 11.76
N GLY A 58 12.43 -5.85 11.26
CA GLY A 58 13.37 -5.29 10.29
C GLY A 58 13.29 -5.98 8.93
N SER A 59 12.08 -6.30 8.49
CA SER A 59 11.77 -6.83 7.15
C SER A 59 12.13 -5.84 6.04
N THR A 60 11.88 -4.54 6.24
CA THR A 60 12.20 -3.48 5.26
C THR A 60 13.53 -2.77 5.52
N ALA A 61 14.36 -3.25 6.45
CA ALA A 61 15.49 -2.53 7.02
C ALA A 61 16.40 -1.86 5.98
N ASP A 62 16.81 -2.58 4.93
CA ASP A 62 17.71 -2.05 3.90
C ASP A 62 17.05 -0.96 3.04
N ARG A 63 15.80 -1.17 2.60
CA ARG A 63 15.03 -0.16 1.83
C ARG A 63 14.65 1.06 2.65
N THR A 64 14.35 0.88 3.95
CA THR A 64 14.15 1.98 4.91
C THR A 64 15.42 2.83 5.03
N MET A 65 16.60 2.20 5.15
CA MET A 65 17.87 2.91 5.22
C MET A 65 18.25 3.59 3.89
N GLU A 66 17.93 2.98 2.75
CA GLU A 66 18.13 3.55 1.41
C GLU A 66 17.27 4.81 1.22
N LEU A 67 15.98 4.76 1.54
CA LEU A 67 15.08 5.92 1.47
C LEU A 67 15.50 7.05 2.43
N ALA A 68 15.96 6.71 3.64
CA ALA A 68 16.50 7.66 4.60
C ALA A 68 17.82 8.31 4.13
N GLU A 69 18.67 7.56 3.45
CA GLU A 69 19.90 8.05 2.84
C GLU A 69 19.62 9.02 1.67
N GLU A 70 18.71 8.68 0.77
CA GLU A 70 18.32 9.55 -0.34
C GLU A 70 17.59 10.82 0.13
N ALA A 71 16.72 10.72 1.14
CA ALA A 71 16.10 11.89 1.78
C ALA A 71 17.14 12.84 2.43
N SER A 72 18.18 12.28 3.06
CA SER A 72 19.31 13.05 3.56
C SER A 72 20.06 13.79 2.43
N LYS A 73 20.26 13.14 1.28
CA LYS A 73 20.86 13.74 0.07
C LYS A 73 20.00 14.86 -0.53
N LEU A 74 18.67 14.77 -0.42
CA LEU A 74 17.75 15.87 -0.76
C LEU A 74 17.88 17.09 0.18
N GLY A 75 18.64 16.99 1.27
CA GLY A 75 18.81 18.05 2.27
C GLY A 75 17.71 18.10 3.33
N LEU A 76 16.93 17.03 3.46
CA LEU A 76 15.84 16.92 4.43
C LEU A 76 16.34 16.32 5.75
N ASP A 77 15.82 16.84 6.86
CA ASP A 77 16.02 16.23 8.17
C ASP A 77 15.12 14.98 8.28
N VAL A 78 15.68 13.85 8.74
CA VAL A 78 15.02 12.53 8.75
C VAL A 78 14.78 12.04 10.18
N ILE A 79 13.61 11.44 10.40
CA ILE A 79 13.20 10.67 11.57
C ILE A 79 13.14 9.19 11.17
N LEU A 80 14.17 8.42 11.54
CA LEU A 80 14.23 6.99 11.24
C LEU A 80 13.35 6.21 12.22
N HIS A 81 12.38 5.44 11.75
CA HIS A 81 11.67 4.50 12.62
C HIS A 81 12.58 3.32 12.95
N LEU A 82 12.52 2.82 14.18
CA LEU A 82 13.28 1.66 14.61
C LEU A 82 12.46 0.85 15.62
N THR A 83 12.06 -0.37 15.23
CA THR A 83 11.47 -1.35 16.14
C THR A 83 12.58 -2.05 16.95
N CYS A 84 12.23 -2.66 18.08
CA CYS A 84 13.21 -3.32 18.96
C CYS A 84 12.91 -4.80 19.26
N THR A 85 11.65 -5.23 19.20
CA THR A 85 11.29 -6.66 19.34
C THR A 85 11.46 -7.40 18.02
N ASN A 86 11.49 -8.72 18.07
CA ASN A 86 11.49 -9.60 16.89
C ASN A 86 12.74 -9.48 16.00
N MET A 87 13.83 -8.95 16.54
CA MET A 87 15.08 -8.76 15.80
C MET A 87 16.29 -8.89 16.73
N PRO A 88 17.38 -9.54 16.28
CA PRO A 88 18.60 -9.64 17.07
C PRO A 88 19.20 -8.25 17.27
N LYS A 89 19.83 -8.05 18.43
CA LYS A 89 20.42 -6.77 18.87
C LYS A 89 21.38 -6.19 17.82
N GLU A 90 22.10 -7.04 17.11
CA GLU A 90 23.05 -6.69 16.06
C GLU A 90 22.40 -5.93 14.90
N LYS A 91 21.11 -6.20 14.58
CA LYS A 91 20.37 -5.39 13.59
C LYS A 91 20.11 -3.98 14.11
N VAL A 92 19.76 -3.83 15.40
CA VAL A 92 19.56 -2.52 16.04
C VAL A 92 20.88 -1.73 16.07
N ASP A 93 21.99 -2.39 16.43
CA ASP A 93 23.33 -1.79 16.43
C ASP A 93 23.75 -1.33 15.03
N SER A 94 23.53 -2.17 14.01
CA SER A 94 23.81 -1.86 12.61
C SER A 94 23.00 -0.66 12.10
N ALA A 95 21.69 -0.63 12.42
CA ALA A 95 20.80 0.46 12.05
C ALA A 95 21.22 1.79 12.71
N LEU A 96 21.45 1.80 14.02
CA LEU A 96 21.90 2.99 14.76
C LEU A 96 23.26 3.48 14.28
N LYS A 97 24.22 2.56 14.02
CA LYS A 97 25.52 2.92 13.48
C LYS A 97 25.38 3.55 12.09
N ARG A 98 24.64 2.91 11.17
CA ARG A 98 24.44 3.43 9.80
C ARG A 98 23.70 4.77 9.82
N ALA A 99 22.69 4.95 10.68
CA ALA A 99 22.02 6.24 10.88
C ALA A 99 22.99 7.34 11.31
N ARG A 100 23.88 7.05 12.28
CA ARG A 100 24.94 7.96 12.72
C ARG A 100 25.95 8.27 11.61
N ASP A 101 26.39 7.26 10.87
CA ASP A 101 27.34 7.41 9.75
C ASP A 101 26.74 8.27 8.62
N LEU A 102 25.42 8.20 8.41
CA LEU A 102 24.65 9.07 7.50
C LEU A 102 24.31 10.47 8.07
N GLY A 103 24.68 10.75 9.32
CA GLY A 103 24.39 12.03 9.98
C GLY A 103 22.90 12.24 10.35
N ILE A 104 22.11 11.18 10.34
CA ILE A 104 20.73 11.15 10.85
C ILE A 104 20.79 11.21 12.37
N GLN A 105 20.08 12.18 12.95
CA GLN A 105 20.04 12.39 14.40
C GLN A 105 18.68 12.09 15.04
N ASN A 106 17.60 11.90 14.29
CA ASN A 106 16.28 11.67 14.87
C ASN A 106 15.85 10.21 14.67
N VAL A 107 15.47 9.54 15.77
CA VAL A 107 15.02 8.15 15.76
C VAL A 107 13.68 8.07 16.47
N LEU A 108 12.68 7.44 15.86
CA LEU A 108 11.43 7.08 16.52
C LEU A 108 11.57 5.64 17.06
N ALA A 109 11.79 5.53 18.37
CA ALA A 109 11.93 4.26 19.06
C ALA A 109 10.55 3.62 19.28
N LEU A 110 10.37 2.44 18.70
CA LEU A 110 9.13 1.67 18.70
C LEU A 110 9.38 0.28 19.28
N ARG A 111 8.35 -0.32 19.89
CA ARG A 111 8.38 -1.76 20.24
C ARG A 111 8.51 -2.56 18.94
N GLY A 112 7.58 -2.30 18.03
CA GLY A 112 7.17 -3.24 16.99
C GLY A 112 5.86 -3.92 17.41
N ASP A 113 5.19 -4.50 16.43
CA ASP A 113 4.08 -5.42 16.70
C ASP A 113 4.62 -6.68 17.40
N PRO A 114 3.84 -7.33 18.28
CA PRO A 114 4.25 -8.56 18.91
C PRO A 114 4.57 -9.61 17.83
N PRO A 115 5.46 -10.57 18.12
CA PRO A 115 5.71 -11.66 17.19
C PRO A 115 4.40 -12.40 16.93
N ARG A 116 4.10 -12.71 15.66
CA ARG A 116 2.86 -13.42 15.28
C ARG A 116 2.93 -14.93 15.54
N SER A 117 3.82 -15.31 16.45
CA SER A 117 4.04 -16.63 17.04
C SER A 117 4.82 -16.47 18.34
N GLU A 118 4.95 -17.52 19.13
CA GLU A 118 5.97 -17.58 20.21
C GLU A 118 7.40 -17.78 19.64
N GLU A 119 7.65 -17.48 18.35
CA GLU A 119 8.74 -18.11 17.61
C GLU A 119 9.37 -17.29 16.45
N TYR A 120 9.90 -16.10 16.74
CA TYR A 120 11.18 -15.68 16.11
C TYR A 120 12.40 -16.35 16.75
N SER A 121 12.18 -17.32 17.65
CA SER A 121 13.14 -18.31 18.13
C SER A 121 13.60 -19.23 16.98
N THR A 122 14.33 -18.67 16.01
CA THR A 122 15.03 -19.45 14.97
C THR A 122 16.05 -20.42 15.60
N THR A 123 16.60 -20.01 16.73
CA THR A 123 17.28 -20.79 17.77
C THR A 123 16.45 -20.73 19.06
N LEU A 124 16.45 -21.80 19.86
CA LEU A 124 16.23 -21.68 21.31
C LEU A 124 17.43 -20.89 21.87
N ASP A 125 17.41 -19.58 21.70
CA ASP A 125 18.29 -18.70 22.45
C ASP A 125 17.82 -18.75 23.90
N PRO A 126 18.70 -19.12 24.84
CA PRO A 126 18.35 -19.18 26.26
C PRO A 126 18.20 -17.78 26.88
N GLU A 127 18.46 -16.71 26.12
CA GLU A 127 18.21 -15.33 26.51
C GLU A 127 16.95 -14.80 25.78
N PRO A 128 16.03 -14.12 26.47
CA PRO A 128 14.88 -13.46 25.83
C PRO A 128 15.35 -12.30 24.93
N ASP A 129 14.49 -11.87 23.98
CA ASP A 129 14.72 -10.67 23.16
C ASP A 129 15.31 -9.54 24.01
N PHE A 130 16.49 -9.03 23.61
CA PHE A 130 17.27 -8.04 24.37
C PHE A 130 16.47 -6.75 24.67
N PHE A 131 15.45 -6.47 23.87
CA PHE A 131 14.47 -5.42 24.11
C PHE A 131 13.08 -6.04 24.19
N GLN A 132 12.34 -5.77 25.25
CA GLN A 132 10.94 -6.19 25.39
C GLN A 132 9.98 -5.05 25.05
N HIS A 133 10.36 -3.82 25.41
CA HIS A 133 9.52 -2.64 25.29
C HIS A 133 10.30 -1.48 24.65
N ALA A 134 9.57 -0.49 24.12
CA ALA A 134 10.19 0.66 23.44
C ALA A 134 11.11 1.47 24.39
N ASP A 135 10.82 1.51 25.69
CA ASP A 135 11.67 2.16 26.69
C ASP A 135 13.02 1.45 26.90
N ASP A 136 13.13 0.14 26.62
CA ASP A 136 14.43 -0.54 26.62
C ASP A 136 15.32 -0.02 25.48
N LEU A 137 14.74 0.17 24.29
CA LEU A 137 15.44 0.78 23.16
C LEU A 137 15.84 2.23 23.46
N VAL A 138 14.96 3.03 24.10
CA VAL A 138 15.31 4.40 24.53
C VAL A 138 16.50 4.39 25.50
N ARG A 139 16.45 3.58 26.57
CA ARG A 139 17.55 3.45 27.55
C ARG A 139 18.85 3.00 26.87
N TYR A 140 18.75 2.09 25.91
CA TYR A 140 19.90 1.55 25.18
C TYR A 140 20.56 2.59 24.27
N ILE A 141 19.77 3.30 23.45
CA ILE A 141 20.28 4.39 22.61
C ILE A 141 20.94 5.46 23.49
N ARG A 142 20.31 5.84 24.62
CA ARG A 142 20.89 6.78 25.59
C ARG A 142 22.21 6.27 26.19
N LYS A 143 22.30 5.00 26.55
CA LYS A 143 23.51 4.40 27.11
C LYS A 143 24.70 4.38 26.14
N GLU A 144 24.46 4.01 24.88
CA GLU A 144 25.54 3.81 23.90
C GLU A 144 25.89 5.08 23.11
N TYR A 145 24.92 5.98 22.91
CA TYR A 145 25.07 7.17 22.08
C TYR A 145 24.87 8.50 22.84
N ASN A 146 24.52 8.48 24.13
CA ASN A 146 24.23 9.66 24.95
C ASN A 146 23.17 10.56 24.27
N ASP A 147 23.46 11.86 24.16
CA ASP A 147 22.61 12.86 23.52
C ASP A 147 22.90 13.02 22.02
N TRP A 148 23.56 12.06 21.36
CA TRP A 148 23.77 12.14 19.91
C TRP A 148 22.44 12.11 19.13
N PHE A 149 21.54 11.21 19.52
CA PHE A 149 20.22 11.07 18.93
C PHE A 149 19.16 11.86 19.68
N CYS A 150 18.26 12.51 18.94
CA CYS A 150 16.96 12.97 19.43
C CYS A 150 15.98 11.80 19.30
N ILE A 151 15.42 11.34 20.42
CA ILE A 151 14.62 10.11 20.48
C ILE A 151 13.14 10.46 20.63
N GLY A 152 12.35 10.07 19.64
CA GLY A 152 10.89 10.09 19.70
C GLY A 152 10.35 8.76 20.21
N VAL A 153 9.14 8.77 20.76
CA VAL A 153 8.36 7.55 21.07
C VAL A 153 6.90 7.68 20.62
N ALA A 154 6.25 6.55 20.35
CA ALA A 154 4.82 6.52 20.07
C ALA A 154 3.97 6.77 21.33
N GLY A 155 2.91 7.58 21.21
CA GLY A 155 1.85 7.75 22.21
C GLY A 155 0.46 7.46 21.64
N TYR A 156 -0.48 7.01 22.45
CA TYR A 156 -1.80 6.56 21.98
C TYR A 156 -2.91 7.43 22.61
N PRO A 157 -3.56 8.34 21.84
CA PRO A 157 -4.64 9.19 22.35
C PRO A 157 -5.87 8.41 22.81
N THR A 158 -6.01 7.18 22.30
CA THR A 158 -6.98 6.17 22.66
C THR A 158 -6.19 4.95 23.13
N PRO A 159 -6.54 4.29 24.26
CA PRO A 159 -5.67 3.27 24.87
C PRO A 159 -5.23 2.18 23.88
N HIS A 160 -3.96 1.77 23.98
CA HIS A 160 -3.45 0.68 23.15
C HIS A 160 -4.26 -0.61 23.38
N VAL A 161 -4.42 -1.44 22.34
CA VAL A 161 -5.24 -2.67 22.41
C VAL A 161 -4.73 -3.68 23.43
N ASP A 162 -3.43 -3.66 23.73
CA ASP A 162 -2.78 -4.47 24.77
C ASP A 162 -2.88 -3.86 26.18
N SER A 163 -3.41 -2.64 26.35
CA SER A 163 -3.41 -1.94 27.64
C SER A 163 -4.61 -2.32 28.51
N GLU A 164 -4.35 -2.60 29.79
CA GLU A 164 -5.38 -2.92 30.78
C GLU A 164 -6.31 -1.73 31.09
N SER A 165 -5.81 -0.50 30.98
CA SER A 165 -6.59 0.72 31.19
C SER A 165 -5.98 1.98 30.52
N PRO A 166 -6.73 3.08 30.37
CA PRO A 166 -6.19 4.37 29.92
C PRO A 166 -5.07 4.92 30.82
N GLU A 167 -5.20 4.74 32.14
CA GLU A 167 -4.22 5.19 33.13
C GLU A 167 -2.93 4.37 33.03
N MET A 168 -3.03 3.07 32.73
CA MET A 168 -1.88 2.21 32.50
C MET A 168 -1.14 2.57 31.20
N ASP A 169 -1.87 2.94 30.13
CA ASP A 169 -1.26 3.42 28.88
C ASP A 169 -0.44 4.70 29.11
N LEU A 170 -1.00 5.67 29.85
CA LEU A 170 -0.32 6.88 30.28
C LEU A 170 0.90 6.59 31.18
N HIS A 171 0.81 5.59 32.07
CA HIS A 171 1.95 5.15 32.87
C HIS A 171 3.11 4.65 31.99
N TRP A 172 2.84 3.77 31.03
CA TRP A 172 3.87 3.28 30.10
C TRP A 172 4.41 4.37 29.17
N LEU A 173 3.57 5.35 28.78
CA LEU A 173 4.05 6.54 28.07
C LEU A 173 5.01 7.36 28.94
N LYS A 174 4.70 7.59 30.21
CA LYS A 174 5.59 8.27 31.16
C LYS A 174 6.91 7.51 31.37
N GLN A 175 6.88 6.19 31.45
CA GLN A 175 8.08 5.36 31.56
C GLN A 175 9.00 5.49 30.33
N LYS A 176 8.44 5.56 29.12
CA LYS A 176 9.19 5.87 27.88
C LYS A 176 9.79 7.27 27.88
N CYS A 177 9.06 8.26 28.40
CA CYS A 177 9.58 9.63 28.58
C CYS A 177 10.73 9.67 29.59
N ASP A 178 10.59 9.03 30.74
CA ASP A 178 11.59 9.00 31.83
C ASP A 178 12.83 8.15 31.48
N ALA A 179 12.70 7.19 30.56
CA ALA A 179 13.83 6.50 29.94
C ALA A 179 14.74 7.44 29.12
N GLY A 180 14.26 8.65 28.77
CA GLY A 180 15.03 9.68 28.06
C GLY A 180 14.51 10.05 26.68
N ALA A 181 13.22 9.88 26.39
CA ALA A 181 12.62 10.36 25.13
C ALA A 181 12.39 11.89 25.14
N ASP A 182 12.60 12.52 23.98
CA ASP A 182 12.58 13.98 23.80
C ASP A 182 11.24 14.49 23.25
N PHE A 183 10.57 13.68 22.43
CA PHE A 183 9.29 14.00 21.80
C PHE A 183 8.39 12.77 21.67
N ILE A 184 7.10 13.02 21.42
CA ILE A 184 6.07 12.01 21.24
C ILE A 184 5.40 12.27 19.89
N ILE A 185 5.33 11.25 19.03
CA ILE A 185 4.42 11.23 17.88
C ILE A 185 3.22 10.37 18.28
N THR A 186 2.01 10.86 18.06
CA THR A 186 0.81 10.08 18.43
C THR A 186 0.36 9.16 17.31
N GLN A 187 -0.29 8.05 17.69
CA GLN A 187 -1.20 7.35 16.80
C GLN A 187 -2.31 8.29 16.32
N LEU A 188 -2.87 7.98 15.15
CA LEU A 188 -3.99 8.69 14.54
C LEU A 188 -5.24 8.71 15.43
N PHE A 189 -6.04 9.77 15.27
CA PHE A 189 -7.31 9.97 15.96
C PHE A 189 -8.27 10.75 15.06
N TYR A 190 -9.58 10.60 15.29
CA TYR A 190 -10.62 11.40 14.61
C TYR A 190 -11.49 12.21 15.58
N ASP A 191 -11.48 11.89 16.88
CA ASP A 191 -12.05 12.74 17.92
C ASP A 191 -11.02 13.75 18.45
N VAL A 192 -11.16 15.01 18.01
CA VAL A 192 -10.33 16.12 18.47
C VAL A 192 -10.57 16.46 19.95
N GLN A 193 -11.76 16.19 20.49
CA GLN A 193 -12.08 16.50 21.90
C GLN A 193 -11.39 15.50 22.83
N GLY A 194 -11.48 14.20 22.52
CA GLY A 194 -10.71 13.15 23.19
C GLY A 194 -9.20 13.42 23.15
N PHE A 195 -8.66 13.84 22.00
CA PHE A 195 -7.25 14.25 21.91
C PHE A 195 -6.90 15.46 22.79
N GLU A 196 -7.70 16.53 22.75
CA GLU A 196 -7.51 17.72 23.61
C GLU A 196 -7.55 17.35 25.11
N GLN A 197 -8.37 16.38 25.50
CA GLN A 197 -8.41 15.85 26.87
C GLN A 197 -7.18 15.00 27.19
N TRP A 198 -6.79 14.08 26.30
CA TRP A 198 -5.61 13.22 26.47
C TRP A 198 -4.32 14.04 26.65
N VAL A 199 -4.13 15.10 25.85
CA VAL A 199 -2.98 16.01 26.02
C VAL A 199 -2.96 16.64 27.41
N ARG A 200 -4.11 17.04 27.98
CA ARG A 200 -4.18 17.56 29.36
C ARG A 200 -3.80 16.47 30.37
N SER A 201 -4.34 15.26 30.23
CA SER A 201 -4.00 14.13 31.08
C SER A 201 -2.50 13.79 31.04
N CYS A 202 -1.85 13.87 29.87
CA CYS A 202 -0.38 13.76 29.78
C CYS A 202 0.35 14.82 30.61
N ARG A 203 -0.09 16.09 30.55
CA ARG A 203 0.53 17.18 31.34
C ARG A 203 0.29 17.02 32.83
N ASP A 204 -0.92 16.63 33.24
CA ASP A 204 -1.27 16.37 34.64
C ASP A 204 -0.47 15.17 35.21
N PHE A 205 -0.15 14.18 34.37
CA PHE A 205 0.74 13.05 34.70
C PHE A 205 2.24 13.39 34.65
N GLY A 206 2.59 14.65 34.36
CA GLY A 206 3.98 15.13 34.35
C GLY A 206 4.78 14.82 33.09
N ILE A 207 4.14 14.46 31.97
CA ILE A 207 4.81 14.35 30.67
C ILE A 207 5.04 15.77 30.12
N THR A 208 6.30 16.15 29.93
CA THR A 208 6.70 17.52 29.49
C THR A 208 7.16 17.57 28.03
N GLN A 209 7.42 16.41 27.42
CA GLN A 209 7.87 16.24 26.03
C GLN A 209 6.92 16.91 25.03
N THR A 210 7.47 17.32 23.89
CA THR A 210 6.67 17.85 22.77
C THR A 210 5.78 16.74 22.23
N ILE A 211 4.47 16.98 22.15
CA ILE A 211 3.49 16.06 21.56
C ILE A 211 3.20 16.55 20.15
N ILE A 212 3.36 15.67 19.16
CA ILE A 212 3.08 15.91 17.75
C ILE A 212 1.95 14.94 17.35
N PRO A 213 0.75 15.42 16.97
CA PRO A 213 -0.37 14.57 16.60
C PRO A 213 -0.12 13.88 15.27
N GLY A 214 -0.27 12.56 15.24
CA GLY A 214 -0.41 11.79 14.00
C GLY A 214 -1.76 12.05 13.35
N MET A 215 -1.74 12.38 12.07
CA MET A 215 -2.91 12.78 11.28
C MET A 215 -2.89 12.06 9.94
N MET A 216 -3.84 11.15 9.70
CA MET A 216 -3.99 10.51 8.39
C MET A 216 -5.24 11.01 7.65
N PRO A 217 -5.08 11.69 6.50
CA PRO A 217 -6.20 12.11 5.66
C PRO A 217 -6.98 10.89 5.14
N ILE A 218 -8.31 11.00 5.11
CA ILE A 218 -9.19 9.94 4.58
C ILE A 218 -9.07 9.92 3.05
N GLN A 219 -8.63 8.80 2.48
CA GLN A 219 -8.37 8.65 1.03
C GLN A 219 -9.45 7.85 0.29
N SER A 220 -10.08 6.88 0.96
CA SER A 220 -11.18 6.05 0.45
C SER A 220 -12.02 5.57 1.63
N PHE A 221 -13.27 5.20 1.38
CA PHE A 221 -14.17 4.71 2.44
C PHE A 221 -13.72 3.35 2.99
N SER A 222 -13.29 2.45 2.10
CA SER A 222 -12.85 1.09 2.43
C SER A 222 -11.59 1.08 3.30
N SER A 223 -10.53 1.76 2.89
CA SER A 223 -9.27 1.85 3.66
C SER A 223 -9.48 2.53 5.01
N PHE A 224 -10.34 3.56 5.08
CA PHE A 224 -10.69 4.22 6.34
C PHE A 224 -11.45 3.29 7.30
N ARG A 225 -12.46 2.54 6.82
CA ARG A 225 -13.19 1.56 7.63
C ARG A 225 -12.26 0.45 8.16
N ARG A 226 -11.34 -0.04 7.32
CA ARG A 226 -10.32 -1.03 7.70
C ARG A 226 -9.38 -0.50 8.78
N LEU A 227 -8.79 0.67 8.57
CA LEU A 227 -7.91 1.35 9.54
C LEU A 227 -8.56 1.49 10.92
N VAL A 228 -9.79 1.99 10.95
CA VAL A 228 -10.57 2.22 12.17
C VAL A 228 -10.85 0.90 12.89
N ASN A 229 -11.17 -0.16 12.15
CA ASN A 229 -11.36 -1.50 12.69
C ASN A 229 -10.05 -2.14 13.22
N LEU A 230 -8.91 -1.87 12.58
CA LEU A 230 -7.59 -2.39 12.98
C LEU A 230 -7.10 -1.69 14.26
N THR A 231 -7.04 -0.36 14.23
CA THR A 231 -6.52 0.49 15.31
C THR A 231 -7.47 0.62 16.51
N LYS A 232 -8.74 0.23 16.36
CA LYS A 232 -9.84 0.50 17.31
C LYS A 232 -10.04 2.00 17.60
N CYS A 233 -9.55 2.88 16.72
CA CYS A 233 -9.70 4.32 16.86
C CYS A 233 -11.18 4.72 16.87
N PRO A 234 -11.70 5.40 17.91
CA PRO A 234 -13.05 5.95 17.91
C PRO A 234 -13.21 7.00 16.81
N VAL A 235 -14.31 6.88 16.06
CA VAL A 235 -14.70 7.83 15.00
C VAL A 235 -16.02 8.48 15.39
N PRO A 236 -16.09 9.81 15.52
CA PRO A 236 -17.34 10.54 15.69
C PRO A 236 -18.40 10.18 14.64
N ASP A 237 -19.64 9.91 15.08
CA ASP A 237 -20.76 9.43 14.24
C ASP A 237 -21.05 10.32 13.02
N ASN A 238 -20.77 11.62 13.09
CA ASN A 238 -20.95 12.53 11.96
C ASN A 238 -20.01 12.18 10.79
N ILE A 239 -18.78 11.73 11.06
CA ILE A 239 -17.81 11.39 10.01
C ILE A 239 -18.31 10.21 9.18
N LEU A 240 -18.81 9.16 9.82
CA LEU A 240 -19.39 8.01 9.11
C LEU A 240 -20.68 8.39 8.37
N ARG A 241 -21.51 9.24 8.98
CA ARG A 241 -22.77 9.73 8.37
C ARG A 241 -22.55 10.60 7.13
N ASP A 242 -21.50 11.41 7.12
CA ASP A 242 -21.15 12.28 6.00
C ASP A 242 -20.47 11.50 4.87
N LEU A 243 -19.74 10.42 5.21
CA LEU A 243 -19.06 9.54 4.25
C LEU A 243 -19.98 8.51 3.58
N GLU A 244 -20.95 7.94 4.30
CA GLU A 244 -21.82 6.87 3.80
C GLU A 244 -22.53 7.21 2.45
N PRO A 245 -23.02 8.44 2.20
CA PRO A 245 -23.65 8.81 0.92
C PRO A 245 -22.67 8.95 -0.25
N ILE A 246 -21.36 9.08 0.02
CA ILE A 246 -20.31 9.31 -0.98
C ILE A 246 -19.31 8.15 -1.08
N LYS A 247 -19.57 7.02 -0.40
CA LYS A 247 -18.64 5.89 -0.25
C LYS A 247 -18.15 5.22 -1.54
N SER A 248 -18.79 5.47 -2.68
CA SER A 248 -18.42 4.97 -4.02
C SER A 248 -17.83 6.04 -4.94
N ASP A 249 -17.66 7.27 -4.44
CA ASP A 249 -17.00 8.39 -5.12
C ASP A 249 -15.73 8.75 -4.34
N ASP A 250 -14.61 8.10 -4.67
CA ASP A 250 -13.31 8.36 -4.03
C ASP A 250 -12.87 9.82 -4.14
N ALA A 251 -13.26 10.56 -5.20
CA ALA A 251 -12.93 11.97 -5.34
C ALA A 251 -13.75 12.85 -4.38
N ALA A 252 -15.00 12.50 -4.08
CA ALA A 252 -15.75 13.10 -2.98
C ALA A 252 -15.18 12.72 -1.61
N VAL A 253 -14.81 11.45 -1.39
CA VAL A 253 -14.21 10.99 -0.13
C VAL A 253 -12.87 11.69 0.16
N LYS A 254 -11.96 11.80 -0.82
CA LYS A 254 -10.70 12.55 -0.69
C LYS A 254 -10.91 14.02 -0.35
N ARG A 255 -11.87 14.69 -1.03
CA ARG A 255 -12.22 16.09 -0.73
C ARG A 255 -12.76 16.25 0.68
N TYR A 256 -13.64 15.36 1.14
CA TYR A 256 -14.12 15.35 2.52
C TYR A 256 -12.99 15.11 3.52
N GLY A 257 -12.12 14.13 3.26
CA GLY A 257 -10.97 13.79 4.09
C GLY A 257 -9.98 14.94 4.26
N ALA A 258 -9.69 15.67 3.18
CA ALA A 258 -8.86 16.86 3.22
C ALA A 258 -9.53 17.99 4.04
N GLN A 259 -10.82 18.25 3.85
CA GLN A 259 -11.57 19.26 4.61
C GLN A 259 -11.62 18.93 6.11
N LEU A 260 -11.89 17.67 6.46
CA LEU A 260 -11.90 17.17 7.84
C LEU A 260 -10.52 17.37 8.49
N ALA A 261 -9.45 16.91 7.84
CA ALA A 261 -8.10 17.06 8.35
C ALA A 261 -7.70 18.54 8.50
N THR A 262 -8.02 19.41 7.53
CA THR A 262 -7.84 20.87 7.66
C THR A 262 -8.54 21.41 8.91
N ALA A 263 -9.82 21.05 9.14
CA ALA A 263 -10.58 21.55 10.28
C ALA A 263 -10.01 21.07 11.63
N MET A 264 -9.59 19.81 11.71
CA MET A 264 -8.93 19.24 12.89
C MET A 264 -7.62 19.95 13.21
N VAL A 265 -6.72 20.10 12.23
CA VAL A 265 -5.44 20.78 12.40
C VAL A 265 -5.63 22.25 12.75
N SER A 266 -6.54 22.95 12.06
CA SER A 266 -6.86 24.36 12.34
C SER A 266 -7.32 24.56 13.79
N ARG A 267 -8.19 23.68 14.31
CA ARG A 267 -8.64 23.72 15.71
C ARG A 267 -7.49 23.50 16.69
N LEU A 268 -6.68 22.46 16.49
CA LEU A 268 -5.59 22.11 17.39
C LEU A 268 -4.53 23.22 17.50
N ILE A 269 -4.20 23.85 16.37
CA ILE A 269 -3.28 24.99 16.32
C ILE A 269 -3.91 26.26 16.92
N ALA A 270 -5.16 26.60 16.56
CA ALA A 270 -5.82 27.80 17.09
C ALA A 270 -6.02 27.75 18.61
N ASN A 271 -6.27 26.56 19.16
CA ASN A 271 -6.37 26.31 20.60
C ASN A 271 -5.01 26.19 21.31
N ASN A 272 -3.88 26.31 20.59
CA ASN A 272 -2.50 26.13 21.10
C ASN A 272 -2.27 24.79 21.83
N VAL A 273 -2.94 23.71 21.38
CA VAL A 273 -2.86 22.38 22.00
C VAL A 273 -1.51 21.72 21.68
N VAL A 274 -1.00 21.97 20.48
CA VAL A 274 0.22 21.38 19.91
C VAL A 274 0.93 22.41 19.01
N PRO A 275 2.25 22.33 18.84
CA PRO A 275 3.03 23.29 18.04
C PRO A 275 3.09 22.97 16.53
N GLY A 276 2.61 21.81 16.11
CA GLY A 276 2.67 21.32 14.73
C GLY A 276 1.95 19.98 14.59
N VAL A 277 2.07 19.32 13.43
CA VAL A 277 1.38 18.06 13.13
C VAL A 277 2.25 17.07 12.35
N HIS A 278 1.93 15.78 12.43
CA HIS A 278 2.60 14.73 11.67
C HIS A 278 1.62 14.10 10.68
N PHE A 279 1.87 14.20 9.37
CA PHE A 279 0.99 13.63 8.36
C PHE A 279 1.44 12.24 7.93
N CYS A 280 0.62 11.23 8.20
CA CYS A 280 0.73 9.91 7.58
C CYS A 280 0.29 10.02 6.11
N THR A 281 1.26 10.07 5.19
CA THR A 281 0.96 10.43 3.78
C THR A 281 0.40 9.27 2.96
N LEU A 282 0.64 8.02 3.39
CA LEU A 282 0.47 6.81 2.58
C LEU A 282 1.19 6.88 1.21
N ASN A 283 2.33 7.56 1.16
CA ASN A 283 3.08 7.88 -0.06
C ASN A 283 2.28 8.69 -1.10
N LEU A 284 1.19 9.35 -0.71
CA LEU A 284 0.38 10.23 -1.55
C LEU A 284 0.76 11.70 -1.39
N GLU A 285 0.44 12.51 -2.41
CA GLU A 285 0.79 13.93 -2.45
C GLU A 285 -0.43 14.83 -2.28
N LYS A 286 -1.47 14.63 -3.11
CA LYS A 286 -2.49 15.65 -3.34
C LYS A 286 -3.30 15.96 -2.09
N SER A 287 -3.69 14.96 -1.31
CA SER A 287 -4.46 15.19 -0.07
C SER A 287 -3.68 16.02 0.97
N VAL A 288 -2.38 15.76 1.15
CA VAL A 288 -1.53 16.52 2.09
C VAL A 288 -1.25 17.93 1.55
N ARG A 289 -0.95 18.05 0.26
CA ARG A 289 -0.83 19.34 -0.46
C ARG A 289 -2.07 20.20 -0.26
N THR A 290 -3.27 19.66 -0.52
CA THR A 290 -4.55 20.37 -0.32
C THR A 290 -4.76 20.81 1.13
N ILE A 291 -4.39 19.98 2.10
CA ILE A 291 -4.48 20.36 3.53
C ILE A 291 -3.54 21.53 3.84
N LEU A 292 -2.29 21.49 3.39
CA LEU A 292 -1.31 22.57 3.59
C LEU A 292 -1.72 23.87 2.88
N GLU A 293 -2.28 23.78 1.67
CA GLU A 293 -2.83 24.90 0.91
C GLU A 293 -4.04 25.53 1.65
N ASN A 294 -4.98 24.71 2.13
CA ASN A 294 -6.13 25.18 2.93
C ASN A 294 -5.71 25.83 4.26
N LEU A 295 -4.65 25.32 4.89
CA LEU A 295 -4.12 25.85 6.16
C LEU A 295 -3.42 27.20 6.00
N GLY A 296 -2.97 27.54 4.79
CA GLY A 296 -2.38 28.85 4.46
C GLY A 296 -1.14 29.21 5.29
N TRP A 297 -0.40 28.22 5.77
CA TRP A 297 0.77 28.45 6.62
C TRP A 297 1.90 29.15 5.84
N PRO A 298 2.59 30.12 6.45
CA PRO A 298 3.58 30.93 5.74
C PRO A 298 4.79 30.09 5.33
N SER A 299 5.14 30.11 4.05
CA SER A 299 6.40 29.55 3.56
C SER A 299 7.57 30.38 4.10
N VAL A 300 8.35 29.79 5.01
CA VAL A 300 9.57 30.41 5.57
C VAL A 300 10.72 30.30 4.56
N GLN A 301 11.34 31.43 4.21
CA GLN A 301 12.59 31.47 3.42
C GLN A 301 13.73 30.78 4.21
N GLN A 302 14.60 29.93 3.63
CA GLN A 302 14.50 29.14 2.40
C GLN A 302 15.50 27.97 2.56
N ARG A 303 15.03 26.72 2.55
CA ARG A 303 15.84 25.53 2.22
C ARG A 303 15.03 24.73 1.21
N ASN A 304 15.18 25.05 -0.06
CA ASN A 304 14.62 24.21 -1.12
C ASN A 304 15.35 22.86 -1.08
N ALA A 305 14.62 21.75 -1.15
CA ALA A 305 15.21 20.44 -1.34
C ALA A 305 16.13 20.44 -2.57
N HIS A 306 17.26 19.74 -2.48
CA HIS A 306 18.14 19.53 -3.63
C HIS A 306 17.39 18.76 -4.73
N PRO A 307 17.75 18.94 -6.02
CA PRO A 307 17.21 18.11 -7.09
C PRO A 307 17.49 16.63 -6.80
N SER A 308 16.53 15.77 -7.13
CA SER A 308 16.68 14.30 -7.00
C SER A 308 18.03 13.84 -7.58
N PRO A 309 18.84 13.10 -6.80
CA PRO A 309 20.15 12.61 -7.26
C PRO A 309 20.02 11.47 -8.27
N VAL A 310 18.84 10.85 -8.39
CA VAL A 310 18.56 9.81 -9.37
C VAL A 310 18.34 10.44 -10.75
N SER A 311 19.11 9.98 -11.74
CA SER A 311 19.04 10.51 -13.10
C SER A 311 17.74 10.10 -13.80
N ARG A 312 16.95 11.10 -14.20
CA ARG A 312 15.69 10.95 -14.96
C ARG A 312 15.85 9.98 -16.12
N HIS A 313 15.08 8.91 -16.10
CA HIS A 313 14.75 8.12 -17.30
C HIS A 313 13.25 8.24 -17.54
N ASN A 314 12.84 9.36 -18.14
CA ASN A 314 11.48 9.53 -18.65
C ASN A 314 11.29 8.59 -19.85
N ARG A 315 10.92 7.32 -19.61
CA ARG A 315 10.56 6.34 -20.66
C ARG A 315 9.35 6.73 -21.53
N LEU A 316 8.76 7.91 -21.30
CA LEU A 316 7.72 8.50 -22.14
C LEU A 316 8.27 9.28 -23.34
N ILE A 317 9.57 9.60 -23.36
CA ILE A 317 10.25 10.24 -24.49
C ILE A 317 11.62 9.58 -24.63
N GLU A 318 11.72 8.55 -25.46
CA GLU A 318 13.03 8.18 -26.02
C GLU A 318 13.49 9.31 -26.96
N GLU A 319 14.72 9.79 -26.78
CA GLU A 319 15.41 10.49 -27.86
C GLU A 319 15.70 9.47 -28.96
N ASP A 320 15.36 9.77 -30.21
CA ASP A 320 15.51 8.87 -31.37
C ASP A 320 16.95 8.32 -31.51
N ALA A 321 17.20 7.15 -30.93
CA ALA A 321 18.46 6.43 -31.07
C ALA A 321 18.36 5.46 -32.26
N ASP A 322 19.25 5.61 -33.25
CA ASP A 322 19.24 4.89 -34.54
C ASP A 322 19.07 3.36 -34.43
N VAL A 323 17.83 2.86 -34.44
CA VAL A 323 17.53 1.43 -34.50
C VAL A 323 17.79 0.91 -35.92
N LYS A 324 18.91 0.21 -36.10
CA LYS A 324 19.20 -0.54 -37.31
C LYS A 324 18.17 -1.67 -37.50
N LEU A 325 17.35 -1.55 -38.56
CA LEU A 325 16.34 -2.55 -38.92
C LEU A 325 16.92 -3.97 -39.02
N ALA A 326 16.50 -4.86 -38.12
CA ALA A 326 16.65 -6.30 -38.29
C ALA A 326 15.54 -6.82 -39.21
N SER A 327 15.90 -7.52 -40.29
CA SER A 327 14.95 -7.97 -41.31
C SER A 327 14.45 -9.40 -41.06
N SER A 328 13.39 -9.57 -40.26
CA SER A 328 12.50 -10.74 -40.28
C SER A 328 11.21 -10.47 -39.47
N PRO A 329 10.01 -10.82 -39.98
CA PRO A 329 8.76 -10.64 -39.24
C PRO A 329 8.53 -11.77 -38.22
N PRO A 330 8.04 -11.48 -37.00
CA PRO A 330 7.59 -12.51 -36.07
C PRO A 330 6.30 -13.18 -36.58
N LYS A 331 6.16 -14.48 -36.30
CA LYS A 331 4.96 -15.26 -36.59
C LYS A 331 4.11 -15.38 -35.33
N ASN A 332 3.22 -14.42 -35.07
CA ASN A 332 1.98 -14.55 -34.28
C ASN A 332 1.25 -13.20 -34.29
N PRO A 333 -0.10 -13.16 -34.21
CA PRO A 333 -0.83 -11.92 -34.02
C PRO A 333 -0.59 -11.38 -32.61
N ILE A 334 -0.11 -10.14 -32.50
CA ILE A 334 0.13 -9.46 -31.23
C ILE A 334 -1.23 -8.94 -30.72
N LEU A 335 -1.60 -9.28 -29.50
CA LEU A 335 -2.85 -8.85 -28.84
C LEU A 335 -2.66 -7.70 -27.83
N SER A 336 -1.43 -7.19 -27.68
CA SER A 336 -1.18 -5.90 -27.03
C SER A 336 -1.26 -4.78 -28.06
N ILE A 337 -1.79 -3.63 -27.65
CA ILE A 337 -1.76 -2.38 -28.43
C ILE A 337 -1.01 -1.37 -27.57
N SER A 338 0.04 -0.75 -28.11
CA SER A 338 0.78 0.25 -27.36
C SER A 338 -0.07 1.51 -27.12
N PRO A 339 0.19 2.33 -26.08
CA PRO A 339 -0.57 3.56 -25.84
C PRO A 339 -0.57 4.53 -27.04
N SER A 340 0.51 4.54 -27.82
CA SER A 340 0.62 5.32 -29.06
C SER A 340 -0.27 4.77 -30.18
N GLU A 341 -0.29 3.44 -30.39
CA GLU A 341 -1.20 2.79 -31.34
C GLU A 341 -2.67 2.95 -30.92
N ALA A 342 -2.98 2.85 -29.63
CA ALA A 342 -4.31 3.10 -29.08
C ALA A 342 -4.81 4.50 -29.43
N SER A 343 -3.98 5.52 -29.17
CA SER A 343 -4.32 6.91 -29.43
C SER A 343 -4.49 7.19 -30.93
N GLN A 344 -3.63 6.63 -31.79
CA GLN A 344 -3.75 6.75 -33.25
C GLN A 344 -5.01 6.07 -33.80
N LEU A 345 -5.35 4.86 -33.31
CA LEU A 345 -6.57 4.15 -33.71
C LEU A 345 -7.84 4.86 -33.24
N ALA A 346 -7.83 5.45 -32.03
CA ALA A 346 -8.94 6.25 -31.51
C ALA A 346 -9.16 7.53 -32.35
N GLN A 347 -8.08 8.27 -32.66
CA GLN A 347 -8.14 9.45 -33.52
C GLN A 347 -8.65 9.11 -34.94
N TRP A 348 -8.21 7.97 -35.50
CA TRP A 348 -8.71 7.49 -36.80
C TRP A 348 -10.22 7.19 -36.76
N GLY A 349 -10.69 6.46 -35.75
CA GLY A 349 -12.09 6.08 -35.59
C GLY A 349 -13.02 7.30 -35.45
N LEU A 350 -12.60 8.30 -34.67
CA LEU A 350 -13.32 9.56 -34.48
C LEU A 350 -13.43 10.39 -35.77
N ALA A 351 -12.42 10.31 -36.66
CA ALA A 351 -12.39 11.12 -37.89
C ALA A 351 -13.15 10.50 -39.08
N SER A 352 -13.45 9.20 -39.06
CA SER A 352 -13.82 8.47 -40.29
C SER A 352 -15.07 7.58 -40.23
N HIS A 353 -15.65 7.31 -39.04
CA HIS A 353 -16.87 6.50 -38.87
C HIS A 353 -16.88 5.14 -39.63
N ALA A 354 -15.71 4.50 -39.76
CA ALA A 354 -15.55 3.21 -40.42
C ALA A 354 -14.46 2.36 -39.73
N LEU A 355 -14.48 1.04 -39.96
CA LEU A 355 -13.44 0.13 -39.47
C LEU A 355 -12.07 0.45 -40.10
N PRO A 356 -10.96 0.42 -39.33
CA PRO A 356 -9.66 0.86 -39.80
C PRO A 356 -9.05 -0.12 -40.84
N PRO A 357 -8.38 0.39 -41.88
CA PRO A 357 -7.64 -0.44 -42.84
C PRO A 357 -6.26 -0.84 -42.28
N ALA A 358 -5.75 -2.00 -42.71
CA ALA A 358 -4.44 -2.48 -42.32
C ALA A 358 -3.29 -1.52 -42.74
N PRO A 359 -2.26 -1.32 -41.89
CA PRO A 359 -1.32 -0.21 -42.03
C PRO A 359 -0.39 -0.34 -43.23
N LYS A 360 -0.15 0.79 -43.92
CA LYS A 360 0.95 1.00 -44.86
C LYS A 360 1.76 2.23 -44.45
N LYS A 361 3.08 2.16 -44.67
CA LYS A 361 4.10 3.09 -44.16
C LYS A 361 3.91 4.55 -44.60
N GLY A 362 4.12 5.45 -43.63
CA GLY A 362 4.98 6.64 -43.80
C GLY A 362 4.31 8.00 -44.00
N PHE A 363 5.11 9.05 -43.76
CA PHE A 363 4.80 10.50 -43.74
C PHE A 363 4.00 10.99 -42.51
N GLY A 364 4.28 12.18 -41.95
CA GLY A 364 5.34 13.16 -42.26
C GLY A 364 5.18 14.45 -41.43
N ASN A 365 6.28 15.05 -41.01
CA ASN A 365 6.36 16.07 -39.93
C ASN A 365 6.03 17.52 -40.36
N VAL A 366 5.17 18.24 -39.61
CA VAL A 366 5.02 19.73 -39.52
C VAL A 366 4.33 20.08 -38.17
N GLY A 367 4.63 21.15 -37.41
CA GLY A 367 5.75 22.10 -37.56
C GLY A 367 5.69 23.46 -36.81
N GLY A 368 5.09 23.59 -35.62
CA GLY A 368 5.29 24.74 -34.71
C GLY A 368 4.15 25.77 -34.51
N GLY A 369 4.01 26.28 -33.27
CA GLY A 369 3.10 27.38 -32.90
C GLY A 369 3.25 27.81 -31.44
N SER A 370 3.66 29.05 -31.19
CA SER A 370 3.98 29.59 -29.85
C SER A 370 2.81 30.27 -29.16
N GLY A 371 2.64 30.03 -27.84
CA GLY A 371 1.67 30.71 -27.00
C GLY A 371 2.02 30.58 -25.51
N THR A 372 1.87 31.67 -24.75
CA THR A 372 2.19 31.74 -23.30
C THR A 372 1.18 30.95 -22.44
N PRO A 373 1.60 30.40 -21.29
CA PRO A 373 0.74 29.55 -20.47
C PRO A 373 -0.30 30.38 -19.70
N GLN A 374 -1.56 30.33 -20.15
CA GLN A 374 -2.69 30.60 -19.28
C GLN A 374 -3.02 29.33 -18.49
N GLY A 375 -3.23 29.48 -17.17
CA GLY A 375 -3.41 28.34 -16.27
C GLY A 375 -4.60 27.47 -16.67
N MET A 376 -4.32 26.22 -17.00
CA MET A 376 -5.35 25.20 -17.17
C MET A 376 -5.85 24.80 -15.79
N THR A 377 -7.04 25.27 -15.43
CA THR A 377 -7.86 24.63 -14.39
C THR A 377 -8.43 23.34 -14.96
N GLY A 378 -7.57 22.32 -15.11
CA GLY A 378 -7.98 20.94 -15.29
C GLY A 378 -8.28 20.32 -13.94
N GLU A 379 -9.27 19.43 -13.87
CA GLU A 379 -9.50 18.58 -12.69
C GLU A 379 -8.46 17.45 -12.66
N ASP A 380 -7.19 17.81 -12.50
CA ASP A 380 -6.06 16.91 -12.66
C ASP A 380 -6.10 15.80 -11.60
N SER A 381 -6.40 14.58 -12.06
CA SER A 381 -6.55 13.29 -11.34
C SER A 381 -5.89 13.22 -9.95
N TRP A 382 -6.68 12.89 -8.93
CA TRP A 382 -6.32 12.95 -7.50
C TRP A 382 -5.35 11.84 -7.05
N ASP A 383 -4.11 11.96 -7.53
CA ASP A 383 -3.03 10.98 -7.63
C ASP A 383 -3.14 10.13 -8.91
N GLU A 384 -2.06 10.14 -9.71
CA GLU A 384 -2.01 9.64 -11.10
C GLU A 384 -2.30 8.13 -11.22
N TYR A 385 -2.11 7.40 -10.11
CA TYR A 385 -2.36 5.98 -9.99
C TYR A 385 -3.23 5.73 -8.75
N PRO A 386 -4.30 4.91 -8.83
CA PRO A 386 -5.03 4.47 -7.65
C PRO A 386 -4.09 3.72 -6.69
N ASN A 387 -4.49 3.63 -5.41
CA ASN A 387 -3.76 2.82 -4.42
C ASN A 387 -4.31 1.40 -4.39
N GLY A 388 -3.41 0.42 -4.41
CA GLY A 388 -3.79 -0.97 -4.21
C GLY A 388 -2.74 -1.96 -4.70
N ARG A 389 -3.19 -3.22 -4.76
CA ARG A 389 -2.42 -4.36 -5.25
C ARG A 389 -2.49 -4.50 -6.77
N PHE A 390 -3.60 -4.11 -7.39
CA PHE A 390 -3.83 -4.22 -8.83
C PHE A 390 -3.74 -2.87 -9.54
N THR A 391 -2.86 -2.01 -9.03
CA THR A 391 -2.66 -0.65 -9.55
C THR A 391 -1.29 -0.56 -10.20
N ASP A 392 -0.99 0.56 -10.85
CA ASP A 392 0.28 0.73 -11.54
C ASP A 392 1.49 0.59 -10.60
N VAL A 393 2.49 -0.22 -10.98
CA VAL A 393 3.72 -0.45 -10.19
C VAL A 393 4.60 0.78 -10.06
N ARG A 394 4.36 1.81 -10.87
CA ARG A 394 4.99 3.14 -10.75
C ARG A 394 4.42 3.92 -9.57
N SER A 395 3.27 3.52 -9.01
CA SER A 395 2.73 4.14 -7.80
C SER A 395 3.68 3.93 -6.61
N PRO A 396 4.12 4.99 -5.92
CA PRO A 396 4.85 4.88 -4.66
C PRO A 396 4.11 4.13 -3.55
N ALA A 397 2.79 3.98 -3.68
CA ALA A 397 1.92 3.24 -2.76
C ALA A 397 1.53 1.84 -3.30
N TYR A 398 2.17 1.36 -4.37
CA TYR A 398 1.89 0.04 -4.94
C TYR A 398 2.06 -1.08 -3.89
N GLY A 399 1.05 -1.96 -3.79
CA GLY A 399 1.03 -3.09 -2.86
C GLY A 399 0.67 -2.74 -1.41
N GLU A 400 0.71 -1.47 -1.02
CA GLU A 400 0.37 -1.04 0.35
C GLU A 400 -1.02 -0.39 0.39
N ILE A 401 -2.03 -1.18 0.80
CA ILE A 401 -3.43 -0.73 0.91
C ILE A 401 -3.68 0.10 2.18
N ASP A 402 -2.94 -0.22 3.25
CA ASP A 402 -3.13 0.34 4.60
C ASP A 402 -1.84 0.83 5.28
N GLY A 403 -0.66 0.56 4.70
CA GLY A 403 0.64 0.97 5.25
C GLY A 403 1.19 0.06 6.35
N TRP A 404 0.56 -1.10 6.61
CA TRP A 404 0.93 -2.04 7.67
C TRP A 404 1.61 -3.32 7.15
N GLY A 405 2.05 -3.36 5.87
CA GLY A 405 2.85 -4.45 5.30
C GLY A 405 2.10 -5.77 5.10
N SER A 406 2.86 -6.84 4.81
CA SER A 406 2.38 -8.20 4.44
C SER A 406 1.74 -9.03 5.57
N GLY A 407 1.39 -8.40 6.69
CA GLY A 407 0.93 -9.11 7.88
C GLY A 407 -0.50 -9.65 7.83
N LEU A 408 -0.78 -10.68 8.63
CA LEU A 408 -2.16 -11.09 8.92
C LEU A 408 -2.95 -9.89 9.46
N LYS A 409 -4.08 -9.60 8.82
CA LYS A 409 -4.89 -8.40 9.10
C LYS A 409 -5.86 -8.57 10.29
N ILE A 410 -5.81 -9.72 10.97
CA ILE A 410 -6.53 -10.04 12.21
C ILE A 410 -5.55 -10.56 13.27
N THR A 411 -5.97 -10.58 14.55
CA THR A 411 -5.11 -11.05 15.64
C THR A 411 -4.90 -12.57 15.59
N ALA A 412 -3.77 -13.07 16.10
CA ALA A 412 -3.47 -14.51 16.14
C ALA A 412 -4.56 -15.33 16.87
N ALA A 413 -5.11 -14.80 17.97
CA ALA A 413 -6.20 -15.45 18.71
C ALA A 413 -7.52 -15.51 17.91
N GLN A 414 -7.80 -14.48 17.10
CA GLN A 414 -8.95 -14.47 16.19
C GLN A 414 -8.73 -15.45 15.03
N ALA A 415 -7.54 -15.44 14.43
CA ALA A 415 -7.15 -16.34 13.35
C ALA A 415 -7.24 -17.82 13.73
N LEU A 416 -6.68 -18.22 14.89
CA LEU A 416 -6.79 -19.59 15.41
C LEU A 416 -8.24 -20.02 15.65
N LYS A 417 -9.13 -19.08 16.01
CA LYS A 417 -10.56 -19.34 16.22
C LYS A 417 -11.33 -19.49 14.90
N GLU A 418 -11.05 -18.64 13.92
CA GLU A 418 -11.78 -18.60 12.64
C GLU A 418 -11.28 -19.64 11.62
N TRP A 419 -9.96 -19.90 11.61
CA TRP A 419 -9.31 -20.76 10.65
C TRP A 419 -9.06 -22.18 11.16
N GLY A 420 -9.01 -22.37 12.49
CA GLY A 420 -8.80 -23.66 13.15
C GLY A 420 -7.36 -24.17 13.02
N THR A 421 -7.19 -25.49 13.06
CA THR A 421 -5.88 -26.16 12.93
C THR A 421 -5.93 -27.16 11.77
N PRO A 422 -5.28 -26.90 10.62
CA PRO A 422 -5.31 -27.81 9.49
C PRO A 422 -4.36 -29.00 9.69
N HIS A 423 -4.79 -30.18 9.27
CA HIS A 423 -4.02 -31.44 9.34
C HIS A 423 -3.78 -32.06 7.95
N ASN A 424 -4.54 -31.62 6.93
CA ASN A 424 -4.41 -32.10 5.55
C ASN A 424 -4.95 -31.05 4.54
N TYR A 425 -4.71 -31.28 3.24
CA TYR A 425 -5.13 -30.41 2.13
C TYR A 425 -6.65 -30.17 2.05
N SER A 426 -7.48 -31.11 2.51
CA SER A 426 -8.94 -30.95 2.56
C SER A 426 -9.39 -30.01 3.68
N ASP A 427 -8.62 -29.85 4.76
CA ASP A 427 -8.93 -28.88 5.82
C ASP A 427 -8.70 -27.44 5.30
N ILE A 428 -7.66 -27.26 4.48
CA ILE A 428 -7.38 -26.00 3.74
C ILE A 428 -8.52 -25.72 2.76
N SER A 429 -8.86 -26.66 1.87
CA SER A 429 -10.02 -26.48 0.95
C SER A 429 -11.30 -26.19 1.72
N GLY A 430 -11.54 -26.89 2.84
CA GLY A 430 -12.69 -26.66 3.71
C GLY A 430 -12.75 -25.27 4.33
N LEU A 431 -11.61 -24.63 4.61
CA LEU A 431 -11.54 -23.25 5.07
C LEU A 431 -12.05 -22.28 4.00
N PHE A 432 -11.48 -22.36 2.79
CA PHE A 432 -11.87 -21.51 1.67
C PHE A 432 -13.34 -21.74 1.28
N THR A 433 -13.83 -22.99 1.31
CA THR A 433 -15.24 -23.32 1.07
C THR A 433 -16.18 -22.72 2.12
N ARG A 434 -15.84 -22.76 3.42
CA ARG A 434 -16.65 -22.09 4.48
C ARG A 434 -16.71 -20.58 4.27
N TYR A 435 -15.57 -19.96 3.97
CA TYR A 435 -15.52 -18.53 3.66
C TYR A 435 -16.35 -18.16 2.41
N LEU A 436 -16.27 -18.95 1.34
CA LEU A 436 -17.10 -18.77 0.14
C LEU A 436 -18.61 -18.93 0.44
N HIS A 437 -18.99 -19.78 1.38
CA HIS A 437 -20.36 -19.86 1.88
C HIS A 437 -20.76 -18.74 2.86
N SER A 438 -19.87 -17.79 3.16
CA SER A 438 -20.06 -16.74 4.16
C SER A 438 -20.44 -17.29 5.54
N ASP A 439 -19.79 -18.40 5.95
CA ASP A 439 -20.01 -19.03 7.25
C ASP A 439 -19.65 -18.05 8.39
N PRO A 440 -20.56 -17.75 9.33
CA PRO A 440 -20.29 -16.85 10.45
C PRO A 440 -19.13 -17.27 11.37
N SER A 441 -18.68 -18.53 11.30
CA SER A 441 -17.52 -19.05 12.03
C SER A 441 -16.18 -18.85 11.29
N THR A 442 -16.22 -18.61 9.97
CA THR A 442 -15.05 -18.30 9.13
C THR A 442 -15.36 -17.05 8.28
N PRO A 443 -15.45 -15.85 8.89
CA PRO A 443 -15.73 -14.61 8.17
C PRO A 443 -14.51 -14.05 7.42
N THR A 444 -13.31 -14.63 7.60
CA THR A 444 -12.05 -14.22 6.97
C THR A 444 -11.23 -15.41 6.48
N THR A 445 -10.21 -15.13 5.68
CA THR A 445 -9.11 -16.04 5.33
C THR A 445 -7.78 -15.32 5.57
N PRO A 446 -6.62 -16.02 5.56
CA PRO A 446 -5.31 -15.38 5.59
C PRO A 446 -5.09 -14.32 4.50
N PHE A 447 -5.77 -14.46 3.36
CA PHE A 447 -5.65 -13.60 2.19
C PHE A 447 -6.73 -12.51 2.09
N CYS A 448 -7.78 -12.57 2.91
CA CYS A 448 -8.87 -11.60 2.89
C CYS A 448 -9.57 -11.49 4.26
N ASP A 449 -9.53 -10.28 4.81
CA ASP A 449 -10.11 -9.87 6.10
C ASP A 449 -11.51 -9.23 5.98
N LEU A 450 -12.08 -9.20 4.76
CA LEU A 450 -13.36 -8.61 4.44
C LEU A 450 -14.38 -9.69 4.05
N PRO A 451 -15.69 -9.46 4.25
CA PRO A 451 -16.72 -10.29 3.63
C PRO A 451 -16.64 -10.25 2.11
N LEU A 452 -17.19 -11.26 1.44
CA LEU A 452 -17.27 -11.32 -0.02
C LEU A 452 -17.92 -10.06 -0.61
N SER A 453 -17.31 -9.54 -1.67
CA SER A 453 -17.92 -8.52 -2.53
C SER A 453 -19.23 -9.06 -3.11
N PRO A 454 -20.30 -8.25 -3.23
CA PRO A 454 -21.55 -8.66 -3.87
C PRO A 454 -21.36 -9.18 -5.30
N GLU A 455 -20.31 -8.75 -6.01
CA GLU A 455 -20.00 -9.20 -7.38
C GLU A 455 -19.66 -10.71 -7.43
N THR A 456 -19.05 -11.24 -6.37
CA THR A 456 -18.66 -12.64 -6.24
C THR A 456 -19.86 -13.59 -6.35
N ALA A 457 -21.08 -13.12 -5.99
CA ALA A 457 -22.30 -13.91 -6.11
C ALA A 457 -22.56 -14.43 -7.54
N THR A 458 -22.08 -13.72 -8.57
CA THR A 458 -22.23 -14.12 -9.99
C THR A 458 -21.33 -15.29 -10.39
N ILE A 459 -20.21 -15.51 -9.69
CA ILE A 459 -19.19 -16.52 -10.00
C ILE A 459 -18.98 -17.53 -8.87
N LEU A 460 -19.75 -17.44 -7.79
CA LEU A 460 -19.59 -18.23 -6.56
C LEU A 460 -19.58 -19.75 -6.83
N SER A 461 -20.45 -20.25 -7.71
CA SER A 461 -20.47 -21.66 -8.11
C SER A 461 -19.17 -22.12 -8.77
N HIS A 462 -18.52 -21.25 -9.55
CA HIS A 462 -17.23 -21.53 -10.18
C HIS A 462 -16.10 -21.55 -9.15
N LEU A 463 -16.09 -20.59 -8.21
CA LEU A 463 -15.09 -20.53 -7.14
C LEU A 463 -15.18 -21.73 -6.18
N LEU A 464 -16.40 -22.21 -5.88
CA LEU A 464 -16.61 -23.42 -5.10
C LEU A 464 -16.06 -24.66 -5.84
N ALA A 465 -16.36 -24.82 -7.13
CA ALA A 465 -15.83 -25.91 -7.95
C ALA A 465 -14.29 -25.88 -8.08
N LEU A 466 -13.68 -24.71 -8.13
CA LEU A 466 -12.21 -24.57 -8.08
C LEU A 466 -11.63 -25.07 -6.74
N ASN A 467 -12.29 -24.77 -5.61
CA ASN A 467 -11.84 -25.24 -4.29
C ASN A 467 -12.02 -26.75 -4.10
N GLU A 468 -13.02 -27.37 -4.74
CA GLU A 468 -13.16 -28.84 -4.84
C GLU A 468 -11.97 -29.49 -5.58
N LEU A 469 -11.40 -28.79 -6.58
CA LEU A 469 -10.17 -29.18 -7.28
C LEU A 469 -8.87 -28.82 -6.52
N GLN A 470 -8.98 -28.29 -5.30
CA GLN A 470 -7.85 -27.76 -4.49
C GLN A 470 -7.14 -26.55 -5.13
N TYR A 471 -7.85 -25.76 -5.94
CA TYR A 471 -7.36 -24.49 -6.47
C TYR A 471 -7.86 -23.38 -5.52
N TRP A 472 -7.01 -22.99 -4.57
CA TRP A 472 -7.41 -22.09 -3.47
C TRP A 472 -7.40 -20.63 -3.92
N THR A 473 -8.59 -20.11 -4.23
CA THR A 473 -8.81 -18.78 -4.81
C THR A 473 -8.54 -17.65 -3.81
N VAL A 474 -7.65 -16.72 -4.19
CA VAL A 474 -7.21 -15.56 -3.39
C VAL A 474 -7.48 -14.20 -4.05
N GLY A 475 -8.02 -14.21 -5.27
CA GLY A 475 -8.55 -13.03 -5.97
C GLY A 475 -9.44 -13.45 -7.13
N SER A 476 -10.49 -12.69 -7.42
CA SER A 476 -11.41 -12.97 -8.54
C SER A 476 -12.26 -11.77 -8.86
N GLN A 477 -12.61 -11.58 -10.14
CA GLN A 477 -13.71 -10.71 -10.54
C GLN A 477 -14.47 -11.32 -11.74
N PRO A 478 -15.78 -11.07 -11.89
CA PRO A 478 -16.55 -11.49 -13.05
C PRO A 478 -16.22 -10.65 -14.30
N ALA A 479 -16.69 -11.09 -15.47
CA ALA A 479 -16.71 -10.23 -16.65
C ALA A 479 -17.98 -9.35 -16.64
N VAL A 480 -17.85 -8.10 -17.08
CA VAL A 480 -18.91 -7.09 -17.07
C VAL A 480 -18.81 -6.23 -18.33
N ASP A 481 -19.89 -6.15 -19.11
CA ASP A 481 -20.02 -5.30 -20.31
C ASP A 481 -20.96 -4.12 -20.03
N ALA A 482 -20.41 -2.91 -20.00
CA ALA A 482 -21.14 -1.63 -19.99
C ALA A 482 -22.25 -1.48 -18.93
N VAL A 483 -21.99 -1.86 -17.68
CA VAL A 483 -22.89 -1.51 -16.56
C VAL A 483 -22.78 -0.03 -16.23
N LYS A 484 -23.81 0.55 -15.60
CA LYS A 484 -23.80 1.98 -15.23
C LYS A 484 -22.81 2.24 -14.09
N SER A 485 -22.22 3.42 -14.07
CA SER A 485 -21.40 3.94 -12.95
C SER A 485 -22.10 3.89 -11.58
N GLU A 486 -23.44 3.92 -11.57
CA GLU A 486 -24.29 3.88 -10.37
C GLU A 486 -24.83 2.49 -10.04
N ASP A 487 -24.34 1.44 -10.70
CA ASP A 487 -24.72 0.06 -10.38
C ASP A 487 -24.32 -0.29 -8.92
N PRO A 488 -25.21 -0.89 -8.11
CA PRO A 488 -24.94 -1.11 -6.69
C PRO A 488 -23.93 -2.22 -6.39
N VAL A 489 -23.49 -2.98 -7.40
CA VAL A 489 -22.54 -4.09 -7.27
C VAL A 489 -21.22 -3.76 -7.94
N HIS A 490 -21.26 -3.29 -9.19
CA HIS A 490 -20.07 -3.07 -10.03
C HIS A 490 -19.77 -1.59 -10.30
N GLY A 491 -20.67 -0.68 -9.91
CA GLY A 491 -20.59 0.74 -10.24
C GLY A 491 -19.57 1.49 -9.38
N TRP A 492 -18.74 2.30 -10.03
CA TRP A 492 -17.82 3.24 -9.41
C TRP A 492 -17.64 4.48 -10.29
N GLY A 493 -17.08 5.55 -9.69
CA GLY A 493 -16.74 6.78 -10.40
C GLY A 493 -17.92 7.74 -10.64
N PRO A 494 -17.72 8.79 -11.46
CA PRO A 494 -18.73 9.79 -11.74
C PRO A 494 -20.02 9.24 -12.35
N ARG A 495 -21.16 9.83 -11.95
CA ARG A 495 -22.49 9.47 -12.46
C ARG A 495 -22.63 9.66 -13.98
N GLY A 496 -23.47 8.84 -14.60
CA GLY A 496 -23.71 8.84 -16.05
C GLY A 496 -22.60 8.19 -16.89
N GLY A 497 -21.64 7.51 -16.27
CA GLY A 497 -20.63 6.71 -16.95
C GLY A 497 -20.97 5.22 -17.08
N TYR A 498 -20.03 4.47 -17.63
CA TYR A 498 -20.13 3.04 -17.83
C TYR A 498 -18.85 2.32 -17.35
N VAL A 499 -19.02 1.18 -16.68
CA VAL A 499 -17.94 0.34 -16.14
C VAL A 499 -17.87 -0.99 -16.87
N PHE A 500 -16.66 -1.51 -17.01
CA PHE A 500 -16.34 -2.76 -17.68
C PHE A 500 -15.32 -3.56 -16.86
N GLN A 501 -15.45 -4.88 -16.84
CA GLN A 501 -14.52 -5.81 -16.21
C GLN A 501 -14.22 -6.98 -17.16
N LYS A 502 -12.96 -7.40 -17.26
CA LYS A 502 -12.57 -8.74 -17.75
C LYS A 502 -12.65 -9.73 -16.60
N ALA A 503 -13.11 -10.95 -16.87
CA ALA A 503 -13.01 -12.02 -15.89
C ALA A 503 -11.53 -12.31 -15.60
N PHE A 504 -11.17 -12.32 -14.31
CA PHE A 504 -9.89 -12.87 -13.86
C PHE A 504 -10.09 -13.72 -12.61
N VAL A 505 -9.19 -14.66 -12.38
CA VAL A 505 -9.07 -15.38 -11.11
C VAL A 505 -7.59 -15.59 -10.78
N GLU A 506 -7.28 -15.49 -9.50
CA GLU A 506 -5.98 -15.84 -8.95
C GLU A 506 -6.13 -16.85 -7.82
N PHE A 507 -5.31 -17.90 -7.84
CA PHE A 507 -5.37 -19.00 -6.89
C PHE A 507 -3.99 -19.62 -6.64
N PHE A 508 -3.85 -20.29 -5.49
CA PHE A 508 -2.76 -21.21 -5.24
C PHE A 508 -3.12 -22.61 -5.73
N VAL A 509 -2.16 -23.29 -6.36
CA VAL A 509 -2.35 -24.63 -6.93
C VAL A 509 -1.04 -25.42 -6.89
N ARG A 510 -1.14 -26.76 -6.83
CA ARG A 510 0.03 -27.65 -6.86
C ARG A 510 0.73 -27.62 -8.22
N LYS A 511 2.04 -27.89 -8.24
CA LYS A 511 2.89 -27.85 -9.43
C LYS A 511 2.37 -28.72 -10.60
N ASP A 512 1.90 -29.93 -10.31
CA ASP A 512 1.40 -30.87 -11.32
C ASP A 512 0.09 -30.40 -11.98
N GLU A 513 -0.74 -29.66 -11.25
CA GLU A 513 -1.93 -29.01 -11.79
C GLU A 513 -1.57 -27.74 -12.59
N MET A 514 -0.60 -26.95 -12.14
CA MET A 514 -0.06 -25.81 -12.91
C MET A 514 0.54 -26.26 -14.26
N GLU A 515 1.24 -27.40 -14.29
CA GLU A 515 1.78 -27.96 -15.53
C GLU A 515 0.67 -28.42 -16.51
N LYS A 516 -0.48 -28.91 -16.00
CA LYS A 516 -1.67 -29.19 -16.82
C LYS A 516 -2.31 -27.92 -17.38
N ILE A 517 -2.46 -26.87 -16.56
CA ILE A 517 -2.98 -25.57 -17.02
C ILE A 517 -2.10 -25.01 -18.14
N GLN A 518 -0.78 -25.05 -17.96
CA GLN A 518 0.18 -24.57 -18.97
C GLN A 518 0.10 -25.38 -20.28
N ALA A 519 0.00 -26.70 -20.21
CA ALA A 519 -0.15 -27.54 -21.40
C ALA A 519 -1.43 -27.18 -22.18
N ARG A 520 -2.57 -27.03 -21.48
CA ARG A 520 -3.86 -26.65 -22.09
C ARG A 520 -3.80 -25.26 -22.74
N LEU A 521 -3.12 -24.29 -22.12
CA LEU A 521 -2.91 -22.97 -22.72
C LEU A 521 -2.05 -23.03 -24.00
N ALA A 522 -1.05 -23.91 -24.04
CA ALA A 522 -0.20 -24.09 -25.23
C ALA A 522 -0.91 -24.79 -26.40
N GLU A 523 -1.98 -25.54 -26.14
CA GLU A 523 -2.82 -26.18 -27.17
C GLU A 523 -3.86 -25.23 -27.79
N ARG A 524 -4.22 -24.13 -27.11
CA ARG A 524 -5.16 -23.14 -27.65
C ARG A 524 -4.54 -22.36 -28.80
N LYS A 525 -5.33 -22.18 -29.86
CA LYS A 525 -4.98 -21.36 -31.04
C LYS A 525 -5.38 -19.90 -30.86
N ASP A 526 -6.34 -19.66 -29.99
CA ASP A 526 -6.93 -18.37 -29.70
C ASP A 526 -6.27 -17.85 -28.42
N ALA A 527 -5.53 -16.74 -28.51
CA ALA A 527 -4.76 -16.17 -27.40
C ALA A 527 -5.63 -15.30 -26.48
N ASP A 528 -6.84 -15.76 -26.18
CA ASP A 528 -7.87 -15.06 -25.39
C ASP A 528 -7.66 -15.14 -23.87
N ILE A 529 -6.72 -15.97 -23.39
CA ILE A 529 -6.31 -16.03 -21.97
C ILE A 529 -4.85 -15.64 -21.81
N SER A 530 -4.59 -14.64 -20.97
CA SER A 530 -3.26 -14.39 -20.40
C SER A 530 -3.09 -15.06 -19.06
N PHE A 531 -1.89 -15.56 -18.75
CA PHE A 531 -1.56 -16.11 -17.44
C PHE A 531 -0.23 -15.57 -16.89
N TYR A 532 -0.14 -15.53 -15.56
CA TYR A 532 1.06 -15.26 -14.80
C TYR A 532 1.16 -16.32 -13.69
N ALA A 533 2.30 -16.97 -13.53
CA ALA A 533 2.48 -18.01 -12.53
C ALA A 533 3.89 -17.96 -11.91
N SER A 534 3.99 -18.11 -10.59
CA SER A 534 5.27 -18.18 -9.89
C SER A 534 5.19 -18.98 -8.59
N ASN A 535 6.30 -19.64 -8.22
CA ASN A 535 6.47 -20.35 -6.95
C ASN A 535 7.29 -19.53 -5.95
N LYS A 536 7.35 -19.97 -4.68
CA LYS A 536 8.11 -19.30 -3.63
C LYS A 536 9.57 -19.09 -4.01
N GLN A 537 10.19 -20.07 -4.68
CA GLN A 537 11.59 -20.08 -5.11
C GLN A 537 11.95 -19.02 -6.16
N GLY A 538 10.96 -18.42 -6.83
CA GLY A 538 11.18 -17.35 -7.82
C GLY A 538 11.18 -17.82 -9.27
N ASP A 539 10.83 -19.09 -9.55
CA ASP A 539 10.50 -19.48 -10.93
C ASP A 539 9.27 -18.68 -11.39
N PHE A 540 9.29 -18.18 -12.62
CA PHE A 540 8.20 -17.40 -13.20
C PHE A 540 7.85 -17.92 -14.60
N ARG A 541 6.56 -17.96 -14.92
CA ARG A 541 6.02 -18.42 -16.21
C ARG A 541 4.86 -17.52 -16.63
N THR A 542 4.82 -17.13 -17.90
CA THR A 542 3.71 -16.35 -18.51
C THR A 542 3.65 -16.62 -20.02
N ASN A 543 2.53 -16.29 -20.66
CA ASN A 543 2.39 -16.19 -22.12
C ASN A 543 2.33 -14.74 -22.63
N THR A 544 2.56 -13.75 -21.75
CA THR A 544 2.58 -12.33 -22.10
C THR A 544 4.00 -11.83 -22.34
N GLY A 545 4.16 -10.71 -23.05
CA GLY A 545 5.45 -10.02 -23.16
C GLY A 545 5.84 -9.34 -21.83
N GLU A 546 7.13 -9.10 -21.61
CA GLU A 546 7.63 -8.52 -20.34
C GLU A 546 7.02 -7.15 -20.01
N GLU A 547 6.75 -6.32 -21.03
CA GLU A 547 6.11 -5.00 -20.91
C GLU A 547 4.58 -5.03 -21.18
N ALA A 548 3.95 -6.20 -21.12
CA ALA A 548 2.51 -6.33 -21.41
C ALA A 548 1.64 -5.94 -20.20
N VAL A 549 0.96 -4.80 -20.34
CA VAL A 549 0.03 -4.24 -19.34
C VAL A 549 -1.40 -4.69 -19.64
N ASN A 550 -2.01 -5.50 -18.77
CA ASN A 550 -3.41 -5.91 -18.93
C ASN A 550 -4.34 -5.09 -18.04
N ALA A 551 -4.99 -4.07 -18.62
CA ALA A 551 -6.17 -3.47 -18.00
C ALA A 551 -7.29 -4.52 -17.92
N VAL A 552 -7.78 -4.76 -16.70
CA VAL A 552 -8.86 -5.71 -16.40
C VAL A 552 -10.14 -5.03 -15.90
N THR A 553 -10.06 -3.80 -15.40
CA THR A 553 -11.25 -3.00 -15.04
C THR A 553 -11.05 -1.55 -15.49
N TRP A 554 -12.03 -1.01 -16.20
CA TRP A 554 -12.01 0.36 -16.71
C TRP A 554 -13.40 1.02 -16.71
N GLY A 555 -13.41 2.34 -16.65
CA GLY A 555 -14.59 3.18 -16.66
C GLY A 555 -14.51 4.26 -17.74
N VAL A 556 -15.65 4.54 -18.37
CA VAL A 556 -15.82 5.61 -19.37
C VAL A 556 -16.83 6.61 -18.81
N PHE A 557 -16.36 7.80 -18.47
CA PHE A 557 -17.15 8.82 -17.75
C PHE A 557 -17.36 10.08 -18.59
N PRO A 558 -18.51 10.77 -18.49
CA PRO A 558 -18.77 11.99 -19.24
C PRO A 558 -17.75 13.08 -18.92
N GLY A 559 -17.05 13.58 -19.94
CA GLY A 559 -16.10 14.70 -19.81
C GLY A 559 -14.73 14.32 -19.22
N GLN A 560 -14.42 13.02 -19.08
CA GLN A 560 -13.13 12.53 -18.60
C GLN A 560 -12.49 11.57 -19.62
N GLU A 561 -11.18 11.35 -19.50
CA GLU A 561 -10.50 10.27 -20.21
C GLU A 561 -10.90 8.89 -19.65
N ILE A 562 -10.54 7.80 -20.35
CA ILE A 562 -10.84 6.45 -19.89
C ILE A 562 -9.99 6.15 -18.64
N VAL A 563 -10.65 5.85 -17.52
CA VAL A 563 -9.99 5.55 -16.25
C VAL A 563 -9.80 4.04 -16.12
N GLN A 564 -8.58 3.59 -15.86
CA GLN A 564 -8.26 2.18 -15.60
C GLN A 564 -8.00 2.01 -14.10
N SER A 565 -8.91 1.31 -13.40
CA SER A 565 -8.81 1.13 -11.95
C SER A 565 -7.98 -0.09 -11.56
N THR A 566 -7.86 -1.06 -12.46
CA THR A 566 -7.33 -2.40 -12.16
C THR A 566 -6.53 -2.92 -13.34
N ILE A 567 -5.24 -3.16 -13.08
CA ILE A 567 -4.21 -3.58 -14.04
C ILE A 567 -3.48 -4.79 -13.47
N ILE A 568 -3.16 -5.76 -14.34
CA ILE A 568 -2.33 -6.92 -14.03
C ILE A 568 -1.18 -6.98 -15.05
N GLU A 569 0.05 -7.11 -14.57
CA GLU A 569 1.27 -7.17 -15.38
C GLU A 569 2.32 -8.03 -14.67
N ALA A 570 3.43 -8.37 -15.35
CA ALA A 570 4.45 -9.25 -14.78
C ALA A 570 5.08 -8.66 -13.51
N THR A 571 5.40 -7.35 -13.51
CA THR A 571 6.00 -6.66 -12.36
C THR A 571 5.05 -6.57 -11.17
N SER A 572 3.76 -6.30 -11.39
CA SER A 572 2.78 -6.22 -10.30
C SER A 572 2.55 -7.60 -9.68
N PHE A 573 2.37 -8.62 -10.52
CA PHE A 573 2.22 -10.00 -10.09
C PHE A 573 3.42 -10.50 -9.26
N LEU A 574 4.66 -10.23 -9.69
CA LEU A 574 5.86 -10.64 -8.97
C LEU A 574 6.00 -9.94 -7.61
N ALA A 575 5.71 -8.64 -7.53
CA ALA A 575 5.75 -7.88 -6.27
C ALA A 575 4.60 -8.23 -5.31
N TRP A 576 3.45 -8.70 -5.81
CA TRP A 576 2.40 -9.30 -4.98
C TRP A 576 2.79 -10.72 -4.51
N LYS A 577 3.40 -11.52 -5.39
CA LYS A 577 3.76 -12.91 -5.11
C LYS A 577 4.63 -13.06 -3.86
N GLU A 578 5.51 -12.11 -3.57
CA GLU A 578 6.28 -12.13 -2.32
C GLU A 578 5.36 -12.06 -1.09
N GLU A 579 4.49 -11.05 -0.98
CA GLU A 579 3.49 -10.96 0.09
C GLU A 579 2.56 -12.19 0.14
N ALA A 580 2.16 -12.73 -1.01
CA ALA A 580 1.30 -13.91 -1.06
C ALA A 580 1.95 -15.15 -0.41
N PHE A 581 3.26 -15.35 -0.57
CA PHE A 581 4.00 -16.43 0.10
C PHE A 581 4.46 -16.08 1.52
N ASP A 582 4.54 -14.79 1.86
CA ASP A 582 4.72 -14.34 3.24
C ASP A 582 3.45 -14.61 4.07
N ILE A 583 2.25 -14.35 3.53
CA ILE A 583 0.97 -14.67 4.21
C ILE A 583 0.88 -16.16 4.59
N TRP A 584 1.34 -17.07 3.73
CA TRP A 584 1.43 -18.51 4.08
C TRP A 584 2.41 -18.76 5.25
N THR A 585 3.50 -18.01 5.30
CA THR A 585 4.51 -18.10 6.38
C THR A 585 3.92 -17.55 7.68
N GLU A 586 3.30 -16.38 7.65
CA GLU A 586 2.59 -15.77 8.78
C GLU A 586 1.44 -16.66 9.29
N TRP A 587 0.74 -17.37 8.39
CA TRP A 587 -0.28 -18.34 8.77
C TRP A 587 0.34 -19.58 9.43
N SER A 588 1.46 -20.11 8.91
CA SER A 588 2.14 -21.27 9.53
C SER A 588 2.68 -20.95 10.92
N LEU A 589 3.12 -19.71 11.14
CA LEU A 589 3.61 -19.19 12.41
C LEU A 589 2.56 -19.23 13.55
N LEU A 590 1.26 -19.24 13.25
CA LEU A 590 0.21 -19.40 14.28
C LEU A 590 0.30 -20.71 15.06
N TYR A 591 1.04 -21.71 14.57
CA TYR A 591 1.16 -23.03 15.19
C TYR A 591 2.61 -23.34 15.61
N PRO A 592 2.82 -24.16 16.67
CA PRO A 592 4.17 -24.50 17.13
C PRO A 592 5.03 -25.17 16.05
N ARG A 593 6.34 -24.89 15.99
CA ARG A 593 7.32 -25.38 14.99
C ARG A 593 7.18 -26.83 14.57
N LEU A 594 6.99 -27.71 15.54
CA LEU A 594 7.03 -29.16 15.33
C LEU A 594 5.63 -29.75 15.07
N SER A 595 4.58 -28.93 15.14
CA SER A 595 3.19 -29.33 14.90
C SER A 595 2.98 -29.83 13.45
N PRO A 596 2.06 -30.78 13.23
CA PRO A 596 1.67 -31.19 11.88
C PRO A 596 1.12 -30.03 11.04
N ALA A 597 0.35 -29.12 11.66
CA ALA A 597 -0.28 -27.99 10.98
C ALA A 597 0.74 -27.01 10.38
N ARG A 598 1.77 -26.64 11.14
CA ARG A 598 2.83 -25.77 10.63
C ARG A 598 3.59 -26.41 9.48
N LYS A 599 3.98 -27.68 9.62
CA LYS A 599 4.69 -28.43 8.57
C LYS A 599 3.88 -28.51 7.28
N LEU A 600 2.57 -28.78 7.38
CA LEU A 600 1.66 -28.79 6.23
C LEU A 600 1.62 -27.43 5.53
N LEU A 601 1.51 -26.33 6.27
CA LEU A 601 1.47 -24.99 5.69
C LEU A 601 2.82 -24.57 5.08
N GLU A 602 3.93 -24.94 5.70
CA GLU A 602 5.28 -24.74 5.17
C GLU A 602 5.53 -25.57 3.89
N GLU A 603 5.04 -26.82 3.84
CA GLU A 603 5.06 -27.71 2.67
C GLU A 603 4.23 -27.11 1.52
N ILE A 604 2.98 -26.74 1.79
CA ILE A 604 2.08 -26.10 0.82
C ILE A 604 2.72 -24.84 0.24
N ALA A 605 3.27 -23.96 1.10
CA ALA A 605 3.96 -22.74 0.67
C ALA A 605 5.24 -23.00 -0.12
N GLY A 606 5.88 -24.16 0.08
CA GLY A 606 7.09 -24.57 -0.63
C GLY A 606 6.82 -25.20 -2.00
N GLU A 607 5.69 -25.90 -2.17
CA GLU A 607 5.36 -26.65 -3.39
C GLU A 607 4.35 -25.97 -4.32
N CYS A 608 3.48 -25.11 -3.79
CA CYS A 608 2.44 -24.48 -4.60
C CYS A 608 2.96 -23.34 -5.48
N TRP A 609 2.23 -23.12 -6.57
CA TRP A 609 2.36 -22.00 -7.47
C TRP A 609 1.20 -21.05 -7.23
N LEU A 610 1.49 -19.76 -7.14
CA LEU A 610 0.49 -18.72 -7.33
C LEU A 610 0.24 -18.59 -8.83
N VAL A 611 -1.02 -18.54 -9.26
CA VAL A 611 -1.41 -18.45 -10.66
C VAL A 611 -2.53 -17.43 -10.82
N SER A 612 -2.34 -16.45 -11.70
CA SER A 612 -3.35 -15.48 -12.14
C SER A 612 -3.69 -15.70 -13.60
N LEU A 613 -4.98 -15.77 -13.94
CA LEU A 613 -5.50 -15.97 -15.29
C LEU A 613 -6.54 -14.90 -15.63
N ILE A 614 -6.46 -14.34 -16.82
CA ILE A 614 -7.29 -13.24 -17.33
C ILE A 614 -7.92 -13.67 -18.65
N HIS A 615 -9.24 -13.58 -18.79
CA HIS A 615 -9.92 -13.75 -20.08
C HIS A 615 -10.16 -12.40 -20.75
N HIS A 616 -9.74 -12.25 -22.00
CA HIS A 616 -9.76 -10.97 -22.71
C HIS A 616 -11.12 -10.63 -23.34
N ASP A 617 -11.92 -11.63 -23.70
CA ASP A 617 -13.30 -11.39 -24.12
C ASP A 617 -14.19 -11.21 -22.89
N TYR A 618 -14.40 -9.94 -22.51
CA TYR A 618 -15.28 -9.54 -21.42
C TYR A 618 -16.78 -9.72 -21.73
N LYS A 619 -17.14 -10.14 -22.95
CA LYS A 619 -18.54 -10.43 -23.34
C LYS A 619 -18.91 -11.89 -23.16
N ASP A 620 -17.92 -12.78 -23.18
CA ASP A 620 -18.09 -14.16 -22.75
C ASP A 620 -17.82 -14.26 -21.24
N THR A 621 -18.91 -14.19 -20.47
CA THR A 621 -18.90 -14.27 -19.01
C THR A 621 -18.42 -15.62 -18.46
N ASP A 622 -18.53 -16.67 -19.27
CA ASP A 622 -18.22 -18.05 -18.86
C ASP A 622 -16.89 -18.57 -19.43
N GLY A 623 -16.27 -17.88 -20.39
CA GLY A 623 -15.05 -18.33 -21.09
C GLY A 623 -13.90 -18.74 -20.17
N LEU A 624 -13.60 -17.94 -19.13
CA LEU A 624 -12.58 -18.26 -18.12
C LEU A 624 -12.92 -19.53 -17.32
N TRP A 625 -14.18 -19.63 -16.88
CA TRP A 625 -14.66 -20.72 -16.02
C TRP A 625 -14.81 -22.02 -16.81
N ASN A 626 -15.22 -21.94 -18.08
CA ASN A 626 -15.21 -23.03 -19.04
C ASN A 626 -13.78 -23.52 -19.30
N PHE A 627 -12.82 -22.61 -19.48
CA PHE A 627 -11.42 -23.03 -19.58
C PHE A 627 -10.95 -23.75 -18.31
N LEU A 628 -11.24 -23.24 -17.10
CA LEU A 628 -10.74 -23.88 -15.88
C LEU A 628 -11.44 -25.19 -15.54
N LEU A 629 -12.78 -25.24 -15.59
CA LEU A 629 -13.58 -26.34 -15.06
C LEU A 629 -13.98 -27.39 -16.11
N HIS A 630 -14.11 -27.00 -17.39
CA HIS A 630 -14.63 -27.87 -18.44
C HIS A 630 -13.51 -28.35 -19.38
N SER A 631 -12.94 -29.51 -19.04
CA SER A 631 -12.08 -30.28 -19.93
C SER A 631 -12.88 -30.80 -21.14
N LYS A 632 -12.60 -30.23 -22.32
CA LYS A 632 -12.90 -30.81 -23.63
C LYS A 632 -11.64 -30.81 -24.49
#